data_AF-A0A8S0V3Q4-F1
#
_entry.id   AF-A0A8S0V3Q4-F1
#
_cell.length_a   1.000
_cell.length_b   1.000
_cell.length_c   1.000
_cell.angle_alpha   90.00
_cell.angle_beta   90.00
_cell.angle_gamma   90.00
#
_symmetry.space_group_name_H-M   'P 1'
#
loop_
_entity.id
_entity.type
_entity.pdbx_description
1 polymer ?
#
loop_
_entity_poly.entity_id
_entity_poly.type
_entity_poly.pdbx_seq_one_letter_code
_entity_poly.pdbx_strand_id
1 'polypeptide(L)'
;MASRAYARAGTYGNTTTTAIMEYSGNYTPLASPILPNLPNFTDTNASANFTGKLRSLANKYPIEVPLNVTTKLFFMLSINLLPCANNSCEGRFNQRFAASVNNLTFQLPRIDILQSYYRGIRGVYGDDVPNKPPFPFNYTQDSAPQDLWLPQNGTDVMVLDYNSMVELVFQGTNTVSGIDHPMHLHGYSFYVVGWGFGNFDKDKDPLNYNLVDPPLMETIVVPRNGWTAIRFKANNQGT
;
A
#
# COMPACT_ATOMS: atom_id res chain seq x y z
N MET A 1 -22.81 -15.65 -8.82
CA MET A 1 -21.75 -14.86 -8.14
C MET A 1 -21.64 -13.50 -8.82
N ALA A 2 -21.35 -12.45 -8.05
CA ALA A 2 -21.09 -11.11 -8.57
C ALA A 2 -19.97 -10.44 -7.78
N SER A 3 -19.22 -9.56 -8.43
CA SER A 3 -18.15 -8.79 -7.80
C SER A 3 -18.16 -7.35 -8.28
N ARG A 4 -17.77 -6.46 -7.38
CA ARG A 4 -17.75 -5.01 -7.56
C ARG A 4 -16.56 -4.45 -6.78
N ALA A 5 -15.78 -3.59 -7.42
CA ALA A 5 -14.64 -2.95 -6.77
C ALA A 5 -15.11 -1.87 -5.78
N TYR A 6 -14.46 -1.79 -4.63
CA TYR A 6 -14.53 -0.60 -3.77
C TYR A 6 -13.66 0.50 -4.38
N ALA A 7 -14.22 1.70 -4.54
CA ALA A 7 -13.57 2.86 -5.11
C ALA A 7 -14.20 4.16 -4.56
N ARG A 8 -13.36 5.07 -4.08
CA ARG A 8 -13.82 6.34 -3.46
C ARG A 8 -13.18 7.60 -4.05
N ALA A 9 -12.15 7.45 -4.87
CA ALA A 9 -11.39 8.57 -5.41
C ALA A 9 -11.17 8.41 -6.92
N GLY A 10 -11.16 9.55 -7.63
CA GLY A 10 -11.08 9.60 -9.09
C GLY A 10 -12.40 9.22 -9.78
N THR A 11 -12.33 9.14 -11.11
CA THR A 11 -13.43 8.63 -11.95
C THR A 11 -13.29 7.12 -12.07
N TYR A 12 -14.31 6.36 -11.67
CA TYR A 12 -14.29 4.89 -11.73
C TYR A 12 -15.54 4.36 -12.43
N GLY A 13 -15.38 3.21 -13.10
CA GLY A 13 -16.49 2.54 -13.77
C GLY A 13 -17.49 1.98 -12.76
N ASN A 14 -18.76 2.33 -12.92
CA ASN A 14 -19.88 1.75 -12.16
C ASN A 14 -20.33 0.44 -12.81
N THR A 15 -19.42 -0.54 -12.91
CA THR A 15 -19.70 -1.84 -13.52
C THR A 15 -19.64 -2.94 -12.47
N THR A 16 -20.42 -3.99 -12.67
CA THR A 16 -20.43 -5.19 -11.84
C THR A 16 -20.10 -6.38 -12.73
N THR A 17 -19.09 -7.14 -12.36
CA THR A 17 -18.76 -8.39 -13.07
C THR A 17 -19.55 -9.54 -12.43
N THR A 18 -20.01 -10.50 -13.25
CA THR A 18 -20.84 -11.62 -12.79
C THR A 18 -20.31 -12.95 -13.32
N ALA A 19 -20.57 -14.00 -12.56
CA ALA A 19 -20.31 -15.39 -12.94
C ALA A 19 -21.46 -16.27 -12.46
N ILE A 20 -21.76 -17.34 -13.20
CA ILE A 20 -22.84 -18.26 -12.85
C ILE A 20 -22.25 -19.42 -12.04
N MET A 21 -22.88 -19.70 -10.89
CA MET A 21 -22.62 -20.93 -10.13
C MET A 21 -23.83 -21.82 -10.33
N GLU A 22 -23.64 -22.92 -11.04
CA GLU A 22 -24.68 -23.89 -11.35
C GLU A 22 -24.42 -25.17 -10.57
N TYR A 23 -25.46 -25.68 -9.90
CA TYR A 23 -25.35 -26.94 -9.17
C TYR A 23 -25.43 -28.10 -10.17
N SER A 24 -24.78 -29.21 -9.87
CA SER A 24 -25.01 -30.45 -10.61
C SER A 24 -25.98 -31.32 -9.82
N GLY A 25 -26.94 -31.96 -10.50
CA GLY A 25 -27.89 -32.87 -9.88
C GLY A 25 -29.32 -32.67 -10.37
N ASN A 26 -30.26 -33.34 -9.71
CA ASN A 26 -31.68 -33.30 -10.07
C ASN A 26 -32.38 -32.18 -9.30
N TYR A 27 -32.48 -31.01 -9.91
CA TYR A 27 -33.24 -29.88 -9.41
C TYR A 27 -33.83 -29.11 -10.58
N THR A 28 -34.87 -28.31 -10.33
CA THR A 28 -35.41 -27.40 -11.32
C THR A 28 -34.62 -26.09 -11.27
N PRO A 29 -33.83 -25.73 -12.30
CA PRO A 29 -33.09 -24.49 -12.31
C PRO A 29 -34.04 -23.29 -12.35
N LEU A 30 -33.66 -22.21 -11.66
CA LEU A 30 -34.36 -20.94 -11.75
C LEU A 30 -34.18 -20.35 -13.15
N ALA A 31 -35.20 -19.63 -13.64
CA ALA A 31 -35.15 -18.99 -14.95
C ALA A 31 -34.07 -17.89 -15.06
N SER A 32 -33.56 -17.39 -13.93
CA SER A 32 -32.46 -16.42 -13.90
C SER A 32 -31.60 -16.60 -12.64
N PRO A 33 -30.27 -16.42 -12.73
CA PRO A 33 -29.39 -16.49 -11.55
C PRO A 33 -29.73 -15.40 -10.52
N ILE A 34 -29.69 -15.77 -9.24
CA ILE A 34 -29.83 -14.81 -8.14
C ILE A 34 -28.51 -14.06 -7.98
N LEU A 35 -28.56 -12.73 -7.99
CA LEU A 35 -27.41 -11.87 -7.69
C LEU A 35 -27.31 -11.60 -6.18
N PRO A 36 -26.09 -11.62 -5.59
CA PRO A 36 -25.90 -11.27 -4.19
C PRO A 36 -26.08 -9.76 -3.97
N ASN A 37 -26.40 -9.39 -2.72
CA ASN A 37 -26.35 -8.00 -2.28
C ASN A 37 -24.88 -7.61 -2.08
N LEU A 38 -24.39 -6.68 -2.90
CA LEU A 38 -23.04 -6.14 -2.78
C LEU A 38 -23.08 -4.77 -2.07
N PRO A 39 -22.06 -4.43 -1.26
CA PRO A 39 -21.90 -3.09 -0.74
C PRO A 39 -21.83 -2.04 -1.86
N ASN A 40 -22.07 -0.78 -1.49
CA ASN A 40 -21.87 0.34 -2.41
C ASN A 40 -20.36 0.47 -2.75
N PHE A 41 -20.02 0.97 -3.94
CA PHE A 41 -18.64 1.22 -4.37
C PHE A 41 -17.88 2.08 -3.38
N THR A 42 -18.57 2.97 -2.67
CA THR A 42 -17.98 3.92 -1.73
C THR A 42 -18.06 3.47 -0.26
N ASP A 43 -18.49 2.23 0.01
CA ASP A 43 -18.69 1.71 1.37
C ASP A 43 -17.35 1.34 2.03
N THR A 44 -16.69 2.36 2.59
CA THR A 44 -15.42 2.22 3.33
C THR A 44 -15.57 1.28 4.53
N ASN A 45 -16.73 1.29 5.21
CA ASN A 45 -16.94 0.47 6.39
C ASN A 45 -16.99 -1.01 6.01
N ALA A 46 -17.68 -1.37 4.93
CA ALA A 46 -17.69 -2.75 4.43
C ALA A 46 -16.28 -3.24 4.08
N SER A 47 -15.50 -2.41 3.37
CA SER A 47 -14.11 -2.72 2.99
C SER A 47 -13.19 -2.89 4.20
N ALA A 48 -13.20 -1.93 5.13
CA ALA A 48 -12.35 -1.94 6.31
C ALA A 48 -12.73 -3.07 7.28
N ASN A 49 -14.03 -3.31 7.51
CA ASN A 49 -14.50 -4.38 8.39
C ASN A 49 -14.16 -5.77 7.86
N PHE A 50 -14.15 -5.96 6.53
CA PHE A 50 -13.72 -7.23 5.94
C PHE A 50 -12.20 -7.40 6.12
N THR A 51 -11.41 -6.39 5.74
CA THR A 51 -9.95 -6.43 5.83
C THR A 51 -9.47 -6.60 7.28
N GLY A 52 -10.11 -5.93 8.24
CA GLY A 52 -9.77 -6.02 9.66
C GLY A 52 -10.03 -7.39 10.32
N LYS A 53 -10.79 -8.28 9.66
CA LYS A 53 -11.03 -9.66 10.13
C LYS A 53 -9.94 -10.64 9.72
N LEU A 54 -9.01 -10.23 8.86
CA LEU A 54 -7.95 -11.10 8.36
C LEU A 54 -6.99 -11.45 9.51
N ARG A 55 -6.73 -12.75 9.67
CA ARG A 55 -5.95 -13.36 10.74
C ARG A 55 -5.22 -14.57 10.18
N SER A 56 -4.02 -14.86 10.68
CA SER A 56 -3.33 -16.12 10.38
C SER A 56 -3.97 -17.27 11.16
N LEU A 57 -3.93 -18.48 10.63
CA LEU A 57 -4.39 -19.69 11.33
C LEU A 57 -3.33 -20.21 12.31
N ALA A 58 -2.95 -19.36 13.27
CA ALA A 58 -1.80 -19.55 14.16
C ALA A 58 -1.94 -20.73 15.14
N ASN A 59 -3.16 -21.20 15.38
CA ASN A 59 -3.42 -22.37 16.23
C ASN A 59 -3.10 -23.71 15.54
N LYS A 60 -3.03 -23.73 14.21
CA LYS A 60 -2.76 -24.94 13.41
C LYS A 60 -1.40 -24.88 12.73
N TYR A 61 -0.97 -23.70 12.31
CA TYR A 61 0.30 -23.49 11.64
C TYR A 61 1.14 -22.47 12.43
N PRO A 62 2.42 -22.77 12.71
CA PRO A 62 3.28 -21.87 13.47
C PRO A 62 3.48 -20.56 12.70
N ILE A 63 3.54 -19.45 13.44
CA ILE A 63 3.89 -18.14 12.91
C ILE A 63 5.03 -17.54 13.73
N GLU A 64 5.86 -16.75 13.06
CA GLU A 64 7.06 -16.11 13.63
C GLU A 64 6.97 -14.60 13.46
N VAL A 65 6.07 -13.96 14.20
CA VAL A 65 5.91 -12.50 14.18
C VAL A 65 7.17 -11.84 14.76
N PRO A 66 7.86 -10.93 14.04
CA PRO A 66 8.99 -10.21 14.60
C PRO A 66 8.58 -9.35 15.82
N LEU A 67 9.05 -9.73 17.01
CA LEU A 67 8.75 -9.01 18.26
C LEU A 67 9.80 -7.94 18.57
N ASN A 68 11.08 -8.26 18.34
CA ASN A 68 12.21 -7.38 18.61
C ASN A 68 12.59 -6.61 17.34
N VAL A 69 11.86 -5.52 17.07
CA VAL A 69 12.09 -4.66 15.90
C VAL A 69 13.45 -3.96 16.01
N THR A 70 14.32 -4.16 15.02
CA THR A 70 15.64 -3.51 14.93
C THR A 70 15.62 -2.32 13.97
N THR A 71 14.70 -2.31 13.01
CA THR A 71 14.62 -1.29 11.95
C THR A 71 13.20 -0.77 11.87
N LYS A 72 13.02 0.54 12.04
CA LYS A 72 11.72 1.21 11.94
C LYS A 72 11.70 2.15 10.75
N LEU A 73 10.73 1.92 9.86
CA LEU A 73 10.52 2.70 8.65
C LEU A 73 9.11 3.30 8.68
N PHE A 74 9.01 4.53 8.20
CA PHE A 74 7.75 5.24 8.02
C PHE A 74 7.71 5.78 6.58
N PHE A 75 6.84 5.21 5.76
CA PHE A 75 6.69 5.55 4.35
C PHE A 75 5.36 6.27 4.14
N MET A 76 5.41 7.56 3.86
CA MET A 76 4.25 8.29 3.36
C MET A 76 4.01 7.96 1.88
N LEU A 77 2.77 7.68 1.53
CA LEU A 77 2.32 7.33 0.20
C LEU A 77 1.49 8.49 -0.35
N SER A 78 1.90 9.05 -1.48
CA SER A 78 1.27 10.23 -2.04
C SER A 78 0.99 10.05 -3.52
N ILE A 79 -0.16 10.56 -3.95
CA ILE A 79 -0.35 11.00 -5.32
C ILE A 79 0.21 12.41 -5.44
N ASN A 80 0.91 12.67 -6.53
CA ASN A 80 1.66 13.89 -6.77
C ASN A 80 1.35 14.44 -8.16
N LEU A 81 1.79 15.66 -8.42
CA LEU A 81 1.76 16.25 -9.76
C LEU A 81 3.16 16.68 -10.17
N LEU A 82 3.50 16.43 -11.44
CA LEU A 82 4.71 16.91 -12.08
C LEU A 82 4.35 17.91 -13.19
N PRO A 83 5.10 19.01 -13.33
CA PRO A 83 4.86 19.98 -14.40
C PRO A 83 5.11 19.34 -15.77
N CYS A 84 4.32 19.74 -16.75
CA CYS A 84 4.51 19.40 -18.15
C CYS A 84 5.01 20.61 -18.93
N ALA A 85 5.88 20.38 -19.91
CA ALA A 85 6.35 21.44 -20.79
C ALA A 85 5.15 22.09 -21.50
N ASN A 86 5.10 23.42 -21.49
CA ASN A 86 4.06 24.23 -22.14
C ASN A 86 2.62 23.87 -21.72
N ASN A 87 2.40 23.38 -20.48
CA ASN A 87 1.07 22.99 -19.98
C ASN A 87 0.35 21.98 -20.90
N SER A 88 1.10 21.08 -21.53
CA SER A 88 0.59 20.15 -22.54
C SER A 88 -0.22 18.97 -21.98
N CYS A 89 -0.24 18.78 -20.66
CA CYS A 89 -0.89 17.64 -20.04
C CYS A 89 -2.38 17.89 -19.77
N GLU A 90 -3.17 16.82 -19.88
CA GLU A 90 -4.62 16.85 -19.66
C GLU A 90 -5.03 16.64 -18.19
N GLY A 91 -4.05 16.37 -17.32
CA GLY A 91 -4.30 16.16 -15.91
C GLY A 91 -4.66 17.45 -15.17
N ARG A 92 -4.94 17.31 -13.87
CA ARG A 92 -5.32 18.45 -13.02
C ARG A 92 -4.25 19.54 -13.09
N PHE A 93 -4.67 20.80 -13.23
CA PHE A 93 -3.78 21.96 -13.39
C PHE A 93 -2.82 21.88 -14.61
N ASN A 94 -3.18 21.13 -15.64
CA ASN A 94 -2.35 20.85 -16.82
C ASN A 94 -1.00 20.17 -16.47
N GLN A 95 -0.99 19.40 -15.38
CA GLN A 95 0.16 18.65 -14.89
C GLN A 95 -0.07 17.14 -15.08
N ARG A 96 0.99 16.35 -15.06
CA ARG A 96 0.89 14.88 -15.10
C ARG A 96 0.87 14.32 -13.68
N PHE A 97 0.08 13.28 -13.47
CA PHE A 97 0.11 12.53 -12.22
C PHE A 97 1.45 11.81 -12.04
N ALA A 98 1.90 11.78 -10.79
CA ALA A 98 3.00 10.97 -10.31
C ALA A 98 2.59 10.32 -8.97
N ALA A 99 3.43 9.42 -8.47
CA ALA A 99 3.26 8.86 -7.14
C ALA A 99 4.63 8.79 -6.46
N SER A 100 4.66 8.97 -5.16
CA SER A 100 5.90 8.94 -4.40
C SER A 100 5.78 8.17 -3.09
N VAL A 101 6.93 7.63 -2.67
CA VAL A 101 7.16 7.15 -1.31
C VAL A 101 8.13 8.13 -0.65
N ASN A 102 7.76 8.70 0.50
CA ASN A 102 8.57 9.70 1.19
C ASN A 102 9.06 10.87 0.31
N ASN A 103 8.19 11.32 -0.61
CA ASN A 103 8.44 12.41 -1.56
C ASN A 103 9.43 12.07 -2.70
N LEU A 104 9.82 10.80 -2.84
CA LEU A 104 10.62 10.30 -3.95
C LEU A 104 9.74 9.56 -4.96
N THR A 105 9.67 10.08 -6.18
CA THR A 105 9.09 9.40 -7.35
C THR A 105 10.17 8.54 -7.98
N PHE A 106 10.02 7.23 -7.85
CA PHE A 106 10.99 6.28 -8.38
C PHE A 106 11.02 6.29 -9.91
N GLN A 107 12.21 6.46 -10.47
CA GLN A 107 12.46 6.36 -11.90
C GLN A 107 13.20 5.06 -12.19
N LEU A 108 12.68 4.28 -13.16
CA LEU A 108 13.33 3.05 -13.57
C LEU A 108 14.69 3.38 -14.22
N PRO A 109 15.80 2.79 -13.74
CA PRO A 109 17.10 2.97 -14.37
C PRO A 109 17.16 2.21 -15.71
N ARG A 110 18.15 2.56 -16.53
CA ARG A 110 18.42 1.85 -17.80
C ARG A 110 19.16 0.53 -17.62
N ILE A 111 19.89 0.40 -16.51
CA ILE A 111 20.60 -0.82 -16.11
C ILE A 111 19.90 -1.31 -14.85
N ASP A 112 19.59 -2.61 -14.79
CA ASP A 112 18.89 -3.20 -13.65
C ASP A 112 19.64 -2.95 -12.34
N ILE A 113 18.90 -2.69 -11.26
CA ILE A 113 19.47 -2.46 -9.92
C ILE A 113 20.27 -3.68 -9.46
N LEU A 114 19.72 -4.89 -9.61
CA LEU A 114 20.40 -6.14 -9.25
C LEU A 114 21.72 -6.31 -10.00
N GLN A 115 21.72 -6.07 -11.31
CA GLN A 115 22.93 -6.15 -12.12
C GLN A 115 23.97 -5.12 -11.65
N SER A 116 23.52 -3.91 -11.35
CA SER A 116 24.39 -2.80 -10.94
C SER A 116 25.02 -3.07 -9.57
N TYR A 117 24.24 -3.58 -8.63
CA TYR A 117 24.70 -4.05 -7.32
C TYR A 117 25.74 -5.15 -7.49
N TYR A 118 25.40 -6.23 -8.21
CA TYR A 118 26.27 -7.40 -8.34
C TYR A 118 27.59 -7.11 -9.07
N ARG A 119 27.57 -6.22 -10.07
CA ARG A 119 28.76 -5.84 -10.86
C ARG A 119 29.48 -4.59 -10.34
N GLY A 120 28.99 -3.97 -9.26
CA GLY A 120 29.55 -2.71 -8.74
C GLY A 120 29.49 -1.53 -9.72
N ILE A 121 28.45 -1.47 -10.56
CA ILE A 121 28.26 -0.38 -11.53
C ILE A 121 27.78 0.86 -10.76
N ARG A 122 28.58 1.94 -10.80
CA ARG A 122 28.29 3.19 -10.09
C ARG A 122 27.37 4.11 -10.91
N GLY A 123 26.62 4.95 -10.21
CA GLY A 123 25.78 6.00 -10.81
C GLY A 123 24.46 5.51 -11.40
N VAL A 124 24.01 4.30 -11.06
CA VAL A 124 22.72 3.74 -11.51
C VAL A 124 21.60 4.01 -10.49
N TYR A 125 21.91 3.87 -9.20
CA TYR A 125 20.98 4.12 -8.10
C TYR A 125 21.74 4.73 -6.91
N GLY A 126 21.03 5.47 -6.05
CA GLY A 126 21.48 5.90 -4.73
C GLY A 126 20.90 5.04 -3.62
N ASP A 127 21.39 5.16 -2.39
CA ASP A 127 20.91 4.46 -1.19
C ASP A 127 20.25 5.42 -0.18
N ASP A 128 19.76 6.57 -0.67
CA ASP A 128 19.29 7.71 0.12
C ASP A 128 17.77 7.72 0.38
N VAL A 129 17.08 6.59 0.25
CA VAL A 129 15.64 6.53 0.62
C VAL A 129 15.53 6.85 2.11
N PRO A 130 14.80 7.91 2.52
CA PRO A 130 14.77 8.29 3.92
C PRO A 130 13.88 7.33 4.71
N ASN A 131 14.32 6.91 5.89
CA ASN A 131 13.57 6.03 6.79
C ASN A 131 12.24 6.65 7.28
N LYS A 132 12.06 7.97 7.14
CA LYS A 132 10.87 8.71 7.51
C LYS A 132 10.64 9.87 6.54
N PRO A 133 9.43 10.45 6.48
CA PRO A 133 9.16 11.58 5.60
C PRO A 133 10.07 12.77 5.94
N PRO A 134 10.64 13.46 4.93
CA PRO A 134 11.56 14.59 5.16
C PRO A 134 10.84 15.79 5.80
N PHE A 135 9.56 15.96 5.50
CA PHE A 135 8.71 17.01 6.06
C PHE A 135 7.43 16.40 6.64
N PRO A 136 7.32 16.27 7.98
CA PRO A 136 6.09 15.83 8.62
C PRO A 136 4.99 16.90 8.53
N PHE A 137 3.77 16.47 8.25
CA PHE A 137 2.58 17.31 8.25
C PHE A 137 1.36 16.49 8.66
N ASN A 138 0.19 17.10 8.73
CA ASN A 138 -1.06 16.36 8.91
C ASN A 138 -1.39 15.60 7.61
N TYR A 139 -0.92 14.36 7.49
CA TYR A 139 -0.98 13.55 6.26
C TYR A 139 -2.42 13.36 5.75
N THR A 140 -3.37 13.18 6.66
CA THR A 140 -4.78 12.90 6.35
C THR A 140 -5.70 14.13 6.43
N GLN A 141 -5.16 15.36 6.43
CA GLN A 141 -5.98 16.57 6.33
C GLN A 141 -6.75 16.63 5.00
N ASP A 142 -7.90 17.30 4.95
CA ASP A 142 -8.78 17.27 3.77
C ASP A 142 -8.10 17.76 2.48
N SER A 143 -7.22 18.75 2.58
CA SER A 143 -6.41 19.25 1.47
C SER A 143 -5.00 19.55 1.94
N ALA A 144 -4.01 18.83 1.41
CA ALA A 144 -2.61 19.15 1.68
C ALA A 144 -2.17 20.44 0.94
N PRO A 145 -1.31 21.27 1.54
CA PRO A 145 -0.68 22.42 0.89
C PRO A 145 -0.05 22.05 -0.46
N GLN A 146 -0.22 22.93 -1.46
CA GLN A 146 0.15 22.64 -2.85
C GLN A 146 1.67 22.55 -3.07
N ASP A 147 2.46 23.21 -2.23
CA ASP A 147 3.92 23.10 -2.17
C ASP A 147 4.40 21.68 -1.85
N LEU A 148 3.57 20.84 -1.21
CA LEU A 148 3.86 19.44 -0.93
C LEU A 148 3.49 18.49 -2.09
N TRP A 149 2.90 18.99 -3.17
CA TRP A 149 2.41 18.14 -4.27
C TRP A 149 3.49 17.75 -5.27
N LEU A 150 4.58 18.53 -5.33
CA LEU A 150 5.70 18.28 -6.24
C LEU A 150 6.73 17.36 -5.57
N PRO A 151 6.94 16.13 -6.10
CA PRO A 151 7.91 15.21 -5.55
C PRO A 151 9.29 15.45 -6.16
N GLN A 152 10.31 14.84 -5.56
CA GLN A 152 11.63 14.70 -6.16
C GLN A 152 11.68 13.42 -6.99
N ASN A 153 12.35 13.47 -8.13
CA ASN A 153 12.62 12.27 -8.92
C ASN A 153 13.94 11.65 -8.47
N GLY A 154 13.98 10.34 -8.34
CA GLY A 154 15.19 9.62 -7.94
C GLY A 154 15.11 8.14 -8.28
N THR A 155 16.26 7.49 -8.27
CA THR A 155 16.38 6.04 -8.36
C THR A 155 17.14 5.61 -7.13
N ASP A 156 16.45 5.59 -6.00
CA ASP A 156 17.05 5.29 -4.70
C ASP A 156 16.50 3.98 -4.15
N VAL A 157 17.34 3.26 -3.42
CA VAL A 157 17.00 2.00 -2.75
C VAL A 157 17.15 2.13 -1.24
N MET A 158 16.42 1.28 -0.51
CA MET A 158 16.64 1.07 0.92
C MET A 158 17.47 -0.19 1.09
N VAL A 159 18.72 -0.05 1.53
CA VAL A 159 19.56 -1.21 1.87
C VAL A 159 19.25 -1.63 3.31
N LEU A 160 18.92 -2.91 3.49
CA LEU A 160 18.63 -3.50 4.79
C LEU A 160 19.68 -4.57 5.11
N ASP A 161 20.15 -4.55 6.36
CA ASP A 161 21.02 -5.62 6.84
C ASP A 161 20.28 -6.96 6.88
N TYR A 162 20.98 -8.02 6.49
CA TYR A 162 20.46 -9.38 6.55
C TYR A 162 20.03 -9.73 7.99
N ASN A 163 18.86 -10.36 8.11
CA ASN A 163 18.17 -10.69 9.37
C ASN A 163 17.67 -9.49 10.19
N SER A 164 17.69 -8.26 9.67
CA SER A 164 17.00 -7.15 10.35
C SER A 164 15.51 -7.44 10.51
N MET A 165 14.98 -7.12 11.69
CA MET A 165 13.55 -7.25 12.02
C MET A 165 12.89 -5.90 11.76
N VAL A 166 12.22 -5.78 10.63
CA VAL A 166 11.72 -4.51 10.11
C VAL A 166 10.27 -4.32 10.53
N GLU A 167 9.97 -3.14 11.05
CA GLU A 167 8.62 -2.58 11.12
C GLU A 167 8.53 -1.46 10.09
N LEU A 168 7.58 -1.59 9.17
CA LEU A 168 7.31 -0.58 8.15
C LEU A 168 5.87 -0.11 8.31
N VAL A 169 5.71 1.18 8.59
CA VAL A 169 4.42 1.85 8.60
C VAL A 169 4.22 2.57 7.28
N PHE A 170 3.20 2.17 6.55
CA PHE A 170 2.70 2.92 5.41
C PHE A 170 1.65 3.93 5.88
N GLN A 171 1.81 5.19 5.49
CA GLN A 171 0.89 6.28 5.80
C GLN A 171 0.34 6.85 4.49
N GLY A 172 -0.97 6.71 4.25
CA GLY A 172 -1.62 7.40 3.14
C GLY A 172 -1.68 8.90 3.39
N THR A 173 -1.47 9.70 2.34
CA THR A 173 -1.65 11.15 2.38
C THR A 173 -2.83 11.61 1.51
N ASN A 174 -3.28 12.84 1.74
CA ASN A 174 -4.28 13.52 0.91
C ASN A 174 -3.66 14.54 -0.06
N THR A 175 -2.37 14.38 -0.37
CA THR A 175 -1.69 15.16 -1.41
C THR A 175 -2.38 14.90 -2.75
N VAL A 176 -2.81 15.97 -3.44
CA VAL A 176 -3.62 15.97 -4.68
C VAL A 176 -5.01 15.31 -4.55
N SER A 177 -5.06 14.05 -4.13
CA SER A 177 -6.25 13.27 -3.81
C SER A 177 -5.86 12.06 -2.96
N GLY A 178 -6.46 11.92 -1.78
CA GLY A 178 -6.32 10.70 -1.00
C GLY A 178 -6.99 9.51 -1.67
N ILE A 179 -6.25 8.40 -1.78
CA ILE A 179 -6.70 7.13 -2.35
C ILE A 179 -6.31 5.99 -1.41
N ASP A 180 -6.85 4.79 -1.65
CA ASP A 180 -6.33 3.56 -1.05
C ASP A 180 -5.10 3.08 -1.83
N HIS A 181 -4.08 2.58 -1.14
CA HIS A 181 -2.84 2.10 -1.76
C HIS A 181 -2.62 0.61 -1.47
N PRO A 182 -2.83 -0.32 -2.44
CA PRO A 182 -2.41 -1.70 -2.28
C PRO A 182 -0.89 -1.78 -2.39
N MET A 183 -0.22 -1.93 -1.24
CA MET A 183 1.24 -2.03 -1.16
C MET A 183 1.66 -3.49 -1.21
N HIS A 184 2.57 -3.79 -2.13
CA HIS A 184 3.14 -5.11 -2.36
C HIS A 184 4.65 -5.08 -2.12
N LEU A 185 5.20 -6.17 -1.56
CA LEU A 185 6.64 -6.32 -1.33
C LEU A 185 7.13 -7.60 -2.00
N HIS A 186 8.05 -7.46 -2.96
CA HIS A 186 8.66 -8.61 -3.62
C HIS A 186 9.60 -9.34 -2.65
N GLY A 187 9.74 -10.66 -2.85
CA GLY A 187 10.69 -11.49 -2.11
C GLY A 187 10.31 -11.81 -0.65
N TYR A 188 9.19 -11.27 -0.16
CA TYR A 188 8.73 -11.42 1.21
C TYR A 188 7.21 -11.53 1.29
N SER A 189 6.74 -12.38 2.20
CA SER A 189 5.48 -12.11 2.91
C SER A 189 5.78 -11.36 4.21
N PHE A 190 4.80 -10.62 4.73
CA PHE A 190 4.89 -9.82 5.94
C PHE A 190 3.64 -9.99 6.81
N TYR A 191 3.80 -9.79 8.12
CA TYR A 191 2.70 -9.78 9.07
C TYR A 191 2.08 -8.40 9.13
N VAL A 192 0.77 -8.28 8.88
CA VAL A 192 0.04 -7.02 9.07
C VAL A 192 -0.34 -6.89 10.55
N VAL A 193 0.47 -6.14 11.31
CA VAL A 193 0.33 -6.06 12.77
C VAL A 193 -0.66 -4.98 13.22
N GLY A 194 -0.94 -3.99 12.38
CA GLY A 194 -1.89 -2.93 12.72
C GLY A 194 -2.34 -2.14 11.51
N TRP A 195 -3.45 -1.45 11.66
CA TRP A 195 -3.98 -0.49 10.70
C TRP A 195 -4.91 0.48 11.42
N GLY A 196 -5.16 1.63 10.80
CA GLY A 196 -6.05 2.62 11.37
C GLY A 196 -6.39 3.73 10.39
N PHE A 197 -7.36 4.56 10.75
CA PHE A 197 -7.63 5.82 10.08
C PHE A 197 -6.93 6.98 10.80
N GLY A 198 -6.66 8.06 10.08
CA GLY A 198 -5.91 9.21 10.54
C GLY A 198 -4.40 9.06 10.33
N ASN A 199 -3.65 9.88 11.05
CA ASN A 199 -2.18 9.80 11.09
C ASN A 199 -1.76 8.77 12.13
N PHE A 200 -0.78 7.94 11.80
CA PHE A 200 -0.20 7.00 12.75
C PHE A 200 0.44 7.72 13.96
N ASP A 201 0.02 7.35 15.16
CA ASP A 201 0.60 7.79 16.43
C ASP A 201 1.55 6.71 16.95
N LYS A 202 2.85 6.94 16.74
CA LYS A 202 3.93 6.00 17.12
C LYS A 202 3.95 5.63 18.61
N ASP A 203 3.34 6.44 19.47
CA ASP A 203 3.35 6.25 20.92
C ASP A 203 2.08 5.56 21.42
N LYS A 204 1.02 5.46 20.59
CA LYS A 204 -0.27 4.85 20.96
C LYS A 204 -0.67 3.66 20.11
N ASP A 205 -0.56 3.77 18.79
CA ASP A 205 -1.06 2.76 17.86
C ASP A 205 -0.36 1.40 18.02
N PRO A 206 0.97 1.32 18.25
CA PRO A 206 1.64 0.04 18.51
C PRO A 206 1.09 -0.73 19.72
N LEU A 207 0.45 -0.06 20.68
CA LEU A 207 -0.16 -0.71 21.85
C LEU A 207 -1.36 -1.59 21.46
N ASN A 208 -1.95 -1.34 20.29
CA ASN A 208 -3.11 -2.07 19.77
C ASN A 208 -2.74 -3.07 18.67
N TYR A 209 -1.44 -3.30 18.42
CA TYR A 209 -1.01 -4.24 17.40
C TYR A 209 -1.46 -5.67 17.72
N ASN A 210 -1.90 -6.38 16.69
CA ASN A 210 -2.03 -7.82 16.74
C ASN A 210 -0.64 -8.45 16.57
N LEU A 211 -0.05 -8.89 17.68
CA LEU A 211 1.22 -9.63 17.71
C LEU A 211 1.02 -11.12 18.01
N VAL A 212 -0.23 -11.60 18.02
CA VAL A 212 -0.60 -12.98 18.35
C VAL A 212 -0.88 -13.80 17.11
N ASP A 213 -1.73 -13.30 16.21
CA ASP A 213 -2.13 -13.98 14.98
C ASP A 213 -2.34 -13.03 13.78
N PRO A 214 -1.45 -12.03 13.56
CA PRO A 214 -1.57 -11.11 12.42
C PRO A 214 -1.57 -11.91 11.10
N PRO A 215 -2.36 -11.50 10.10
CA PRO A 215 -2.37 -12.17 8.81
C PRO A 215 -1.01 -12.02 8.12
N LEU A 216 -0.50 -13.11 7.56
CA LEU A 216 0.68 -13.14 6.71
C LEU A 216 0.27 -12.89 5.25
N MET A 217 0.80 -11.83 4.64
CA MET A 217 0.38 -11.34 3.32
C MET A 217 1.56 -10.87 2.50
N GLU A 218 1.39 -10.78 1.19
CA GLU A 218 2.37 -10.16 0.26
C GLU A 218 1.90 -8.78 -0.22
N THR A 219 0.60 -8.53 -0.14
CA THR A 219 -0.05 -7.28 -0.54
C THR A 219 -1.07 -6.88 0.51
N ILE A 220 -1.05 -5.62 0.93
CA ILE A 220 -2.05 -5.07 1.85
C ILE A 220 -2.46 -3.67 1.44
N VAL A 221 -3.75 -3.37 1.55
CA VAL A 221 -4.28 -2.03 1.30
C VAL A 221 -4.00 -1.12 2.48
N VAL A 222 -3.40 0.03 2.20
CA VAL A 222 -3.35 1.19 3.09
C VAL A 222 -4.62 2.01 2.85
N PRO A 223 -5.51 2.17 3.84
CA PRO A 223 -6.76 2.88 3.65
C PRO A 223 -6.53 4.36 3.30
N ARG A 224 -7.41 4.92 2.47
CA ARG A 224 -7.54 6.38 2.32
C ARG A 224 -7.72 7.01 3.69
N ASN A 225 -7.02 8.11 3.96
CA ASN A 225 -6.98 8.76 5.27
C ASN A 225 -6.56 7.79 6.37
N GLY A 226 -5.56 6.94 6.15
CA GLY A 226 -5.17 5.94 7.12
C GLY A 226 -3.75 5.44 6.95
N TRP A 227 -3.43 4.42 7.76
CA TRP A 227 -2.12 3.81 7.84
C TRP A 227 -2.23 2.30 8.00
N THR A 228 -1.16 1.60 7.68
CA THR A 228 -1.00 0.16 7.90
C THR A 228 0.42 -0.14 8.31
N ALA A 229 0.59 -0.92 9.36
CA ALA A 229 1.88 -1.34 9.90
C ALA A 229 2.11 -2.82 9.59
N ILE A 230 3.25 -3.11 8.99
CA ILE A 230 3.70 -4.47 8.69
C ILE A 230 5.00 -4.78 9.40
N ARG A 231 5.24 -6.07 9.68
CA ARG A 231 6.52 -6.57 10.17
C ARG A 231 7.01 -7.76 9.35
N PHE A 232 8.30 -7.77 9.05
CA PHE A 232 8.96 -8.88 8.39
C PHE A 232 10.43 -8.97 8.81
N LYS A 233 11.05 -10.12 8.56
CA LYS A 233 12.48 -10.32 8.75
C LYS A 233 13.15 -10.25 7.39
N ALA A 234 14.15 -9.39 7.23
CA ALA A 234 14.90 -9.23 5.98
C ALA A 234 15.92 -10.38 5.80
N ASN A 235 15.44 -11.60 5.59
CA ASN A 235 16.25 -12.83 5.50
C ASN A 235 16.35 -13.41 4.07
N ASN A 236 15.96 -12.64 3.05
CA ASN A 236 16.11 -12.99 1.65
C ASN A 236 17.13 -12.06 0.98
N GLN A 237 18.27 -12.60 0.57
CA GLN A 237 19.36 -11.82 -0.05
C GLN A 237 19.03 -11.55 -1.52
N GLY A 238 18.86 -10.28 -1.87
CA GLY A 238 18.51 -9.85 -3.22
C GLY A 238 18.17 -8.37 -3.29
N THR A 239 17.57 -7.96 -4.40
CA THR A 239 16.99 -6.63 -4.63
C THR A 239 15.50 -6.75 -4.82
#